data_AF-A0A1S8IXK4-F1
#
_entry.id   AF-A0A1S8IXK4-F1
#
_cell.length_a   1.000
_cell.length_b   1.000
_cell.length_c   1.000
_cell.angle_alpha   90.00
_cell.angle_beta   90.00
_cell.angle_gamma   90.00
#
_symmetry.space_group_name_H-M   'P 1'
#
loop_
_entity.id
_entity.type
_entity.pdbx_description
1 polymer ?
#
loop_
_entity_poly.entity_id
_entity_poly.type
_entity_poly.pdbx_seq_one_letter_code
_entity_poly.pdbx_strand_id
1 'polypeptide(L)' 'KELSRHEIREMALQALFPLDFNADLTKEDAIFNAIELDHRDMINEDESEFVPVYLDTLVGGVCAKKDELDKVIEKHLK' A
#
# COMPACT_ATOMS: atom_id res chain seq x y z
N LYS A 1 8.15 3.33 -17.08
CA LYS A 1 6.71 3.52 -17.40
C LYS A 1 6.12 4.29 -16.23
N GLU A 2 5.35 5.36 -16.45
CA GLU A 2 4.75 6.11 -15.35
C GLU A 2 3.41 5.45 -14.95
N LEU A 3 3.24 5.16 -13.65
CA LEU A 3 2.04 4.53 -13.11
C LEU A 3 0.88 5.53 -13.06
N SER A 4 -0.29 5.10 -13.49
CA SER A 4 -1.50 5.89 -13.31
C SER A 4 -1.90 5.96 -11.83
N ARG A 5 -2.64 7.01 -11.45
CA ARG A 5 -3.24 7.12 -10.11
C ARG A 5 -4.23 6.00 -9.79
N HIS A 6 -4.72 5.28 -10.79
CA HIS A 6 -5.61 4.14 -10.60
C HIS A 6 -4.81 2.92 -10.15
N GLU A 7 -3.77 2.54 -10.92
CA GLU A 7 -2.84 1.45 -10.59
C GLU A 7 -2.22 1.66 -9.20
N ILE A 8 -1.81 2.89 -8.86
CA ILE A 8 -1.26 3.20 -7.53
C ILE A 8 -2.27 2.92 -6.40
N ARG A 9 -3.56 3.15 -6.62
CA ARG A 9 -4.58 2.86 -5.59
C ARG A 9 -4.86 1.37 -5.46
N GLU A 10 -4.78 0.62 -6.56
CA GLU A 10 -4.89 -0.84 -6.54
C GLU A 10 -3.74 -1.45 -5.75
N MET A 11 -2.50 -1.02 -6.01
CA MET A 11 -1.34 -1.41 -5.22
C MET A 11 -1.45 -1.01 -3.75
N ALA A 12 -1.96 0.19 -3.45
CA ALA A 12 -2.17 0.61 -2.06
C ALA A 12 -3.15 -0.33 -1.33
N LEU A 13 -4.23 -0.76 -2.00
CA LEU A 13 -5.17 -1.73 -1.44
C LEU A 13 -4.51 -3.10 -1.22
N GLN A 14 -3.73 -3.58 -2.19
CA GLN A 14 -3.00 -4.84 -2.10
C GLN A 14 -1.96 -4.83 -0.96
N ALA A 15 -1.28 -3.69 -0.73
CA ALA A 15 -0.33 -3.52 0.36
C ALA A 15 -1.02 -3.44 1.73
N LEU A 16 -2.16 -2.74 1.83
CA LEU A 16 -2.89 -2.58 3.09
C LEU A 16 -3.52 -3.89 3.58
N PHE A 17 -3.99 -4.75 2.67
CA PHE A 17 -4.68 -5.98 3.03
C PHE A 17 -3.86 -6.91 3.95
N PRO A 18 -2.62 -7.31 3.62
CA PRO A 18 -1.83 -8.18 4.49
C PRO A 18 -1.38 -7.51 5.78
N LEU A 19 -1.22 -6.18 5.81
CA LEU A 19 -0.84 -5.43 7.03
C LEU A 19 -1.90 -5.53 8.14
N ASP A 20 -3.16 -5.78 7.78
CA ASP A 20 -4.24 -5.96 8.75
C ASP A 20 -4.18 -7.32 9.49
N PHE A 21 -3.45 -8.30 8.95
CA PHE A 21 -3.40 -9.66 9.49
C PHE A 21 -2.00 -10.12 9.90
N ASN A 22 -0.95 -9.53 9.35
CA ASN A 22 0.44 -9.90 9.59
C ASN A 22 1.16 -8.80 10.38
N ALA A 23 1.19 -8.95 11.71
CA ALA A 23 1.83 -7.97 12.60
C ALA A 23 3.35 -7.82 12.39
N ASP A 24 3.99 -8.84 11.82
CA ASP A 24 5.44 -8.84 11.54
C ASP A 24 5.78 -8.26 10.16
N LEU A 25 4.77 -8.02 9.31
CA LEU A 25 4.99 -7.47 7.97
C LEU A 25 5.19 -5.95 8.08
N THR A 26 6.32 -5.45 7.56
CA THR A 26 6.56 -4.01 7.52
C THR A 26 5.76 -3.36 6.39
N LYS A 27 5.49 -2.06 6.53
CA LYS A 27 4.81 -1.25 5.50
C LYS A 27 5.61 -1.27 4.19
N GLU A 28 6.94 -1.16 4.29
CA GLU A 28 7.86 -1.23 3.17
C GLU A 28 7.75 -2.58 2.45
N ASP A 29 7.84 -3.71 3.17
CA ASP A 29 7.71 -5.04 2.57
C ASP A 29 6.33 -5.24 1.92
N ALA A 30 5.27 -4.73 2.53
CA ALA A 30 3.93 -4.81 1.97
C ALA A 30 3.81 -4.02 0.65
N ILE A 31 4.44 -2.85 0.57
CA ILE A 31 4.49 -2.03 -0.65
C ILE A 31 5.29 -2.74 -1.74
N PHE A 32 6.46 -3.30 -1.40
CA PHE A 32 7.28 -4.04 -2.36
C PHE A 32 6.53 -5.25 -2.90
N ASN A 33 5.92 -6.05 -2.04
CA ASN A 33 5.10 -7.20 -2.44
C ASN A 33 3.96 -6.79 -3.38
N ALA A 34 3.30 -5.65 -3.14
CA ALA A 34 2.24 -5.15 -4.02
C ALA A 34 2.77 -4.73 -5.40
N ILE A 35 3.93 -4.05 -5.46
CA ILE A 35 4.58 -3.69 -6.72
C ILE A 35 5.03 -4.96 -7.47
N GLU A 36 5.57 -5.97 -6.78
CA GLU A 36 5.99 -7.24 -7.40
C GLU A 36 4.86 -7.98 -8.11
N LEU A 37 3.63 -7.93 -7.56
CA LEU A 37 2.48 -8.65 -8.11
C LEU A 37 2.10 -8.16 -9.51
N ASP A 38 2.02 -6.85 -9.71
CA ASP A 38 1.48 -6.24 -10.95
C ASP A 38 2.56 -5.56 -11.81
N HIS A 39 3.69 -5.22 -11.23
CA HIS A 39 4.74 -4.39 -11.84
C HIS A 39 6.14 -4.89 -11.50
N ARG A 40 6.36 -6.21 -11.54
CA ARG A 40 7.67 -6.85 -11.29
C ARG A 40 8.84 -6.20 -12.03
N ASP A 41 8.62 -5.73 -13.27
CA ASP A 41 9.64 -5.05 -14.08
C ASP A 41 10.10 -3.69 -13.51
N MET A 42 9.40 -3.16 -12.50
CA MET A 42 9.73 -1.93 -11.79
C MET A 42 10.59 -2.16 -10.54
N ILE A 43 10.85 -3.42 -10.17
CA ILE A 43 11.72 -3.79 -9.05
C ILE A 43 13.02 -4.32 -9.64
N ASN A 44 14.13 -3.63 -9.35
CA ASN A 44 15.47 -4.12 -9.68
C ASN A 44 15.93 -5.18 -8.67
N GLU A 45 16.96 -5.98 -9.02
CA GLU A 45 17.48 -7.06 -8.15
C GLU A 45 17.95 -6.59 -6.76
N ASP A 46 18.19 -5.28 -6.60
CA ASP A 46 18.59 -4.66 -5.34
C ASP A 46 17.40 -4.06 -4.52
N GLU A 47 16.15 -4.26 -4.97
CA GLU A 47 14.93 -3.70 -4.35
C GLU A 47 15.01 -2.18 -4.07
N SER A 48 15.85 -1.47 -4.83
CA SER A 48 16.29 -0.11 -4.53
C SER A 48 15.59 0.95 -5.39
N GLU A 49 14.70 0.57 -6.29
CA GLU A 49 13.98 1.52 -7.12
C GLU A 49 12.73 2.13 -6.47
N PHE A 50 12.76 3.46 -6.49
CA PHE A 50 11.77 4.47 -6.14
C PHE A 50 10.32 3.97 -5.99
N VAL A 51 9.92 3.72 -4.73
CA VAL A 51 8.50 3.66 -4.37
C VAL A 51 7.85 4.98 -4.77
N PRO A 52 6.78 4.97 -5.59
CA PRO A 52 6.07 6.20 -5.91
C PRO A 52 5.66 6.90 -4.62
N VAL A 53 6.08 8.16 -4.43
CA VAL A 53 5.79 8.94 -3.21
C VAL A 53 4.30 8.92 -2.86
N TYR A 54 3.43 8.91 -3.88
CA TYR A 54 1.99 8.82 -3.70
C TYR A 54 1.52 7.47 -3.13
N LEU A 55 2.15 6.35 -3.50
CA LEU A 55 1.86 5.02 -2.93
C LEU A 55 2.24 4.97 -1.45
N ASP A 56 3.45 5.38 -1.10
CA ASP A 56 3.90 5.45 0.30
C ASP A 56 3.00 6.38 1.14
N THR A 57 2.61 7.54 0.58
CA THR A 57 1.68 8.47 1.23
C THR A 57 0.32 7.83 1.51
N LEU A 58 -0.21 7.04 0.58
CA LEU A 58 -1.50 6.37 0.77
C LEU A 58 -1.42 5.29 1.84
N VAL A 59 -0.47 4.36 1.73
CA VAL A 59 -0.35 3.24 2.66
C VAL A 59 0.01 3.75 4.05
N GLY A 60 1.05 4.59 4.17
CA GLY A 60 1.44 5.19 5.44
C GLY A 60 0.36 6.08 6.05
N GLY A 61 -0.37 6.84 5.22
CA GLY A 61 -1.47 7.68 5.66
C GLY A 61 -2.65 6.87 6.23
N VAL A 62 -2.99 5.74 5.62
CA VAL A 62 -4.03 4.84 6.15
C VAL A 62 -3.55 4.15 7.42
N CYS A 63 -2.34 3.61 7.46
CA CYS A 63 -1.79 2.99 8.68
C CYS A 63 -1.77 3.96 9.86
N ALA A 64 -1.34 5.22 9.64
CA ALA A 64 -1.26 6.23 10.70
C ALA A 64 -2.63 6.72 11.20
N LYS A 65 -3.68 6.61 10.37
CA LYS A 65 -5.02 7.12 10.66
C LYS A 65 -6.09 6.03 10.74
N LYS A 66 -5.69 4.77 10.87
CA LYS A 66 -6.58 3.61 10.82
C LYS A 66 -7.79 3.78 11.75
N ASP A 67 -7.54 4.06 13.03
CA ASP A 67 -8.61 4.25 14.03
C ASP A 67 -9.58 5.40 13.70
N GLU A 68 -9.10 6.47 13.06
CA GLU A 68 -9.95 7.60 12.64
C GLU A 68 -10.83 7.21 11.45
N LEU A 69 -10.22 6.54 10.46
CA LEU A 69 -10.89 6.07 9.27
C LEU A 69 -11.94 5.02 9.60
N ASP A 70 -11.62 4.05 10.47
CA ASP A 70 -12.53 3.00 10.91
C ASP A 70 -13.76 3.61 11.60
N LYS A 71 -13.59 4.59 12.50
CA LYS A 71 -14.71 5.33 13.11
C LYS A 71 -15.60 6.05 12.11
N VAL A 72 -15.05 6.51 10.98
CA VAL A 72 -15.85 7.14 9.92
C VAL A 72 -16.61 6.07 9.14
N ILE A 73 -15.97 4.96 8.81
CA ILE A 73 -16.57 3.83 8.09
C ILE A 73 -17.68 3.18 8.91
N GLU A 74 -17.46 2.96 10.22
CA GLU A 74 -18.44 2.36 11.15
C GLU A 74 -19.78 3.10 11.18
N LYS A 75 -19.79 4.42 10.97
CA LYS A 75 -21.05 5.21 10.88
C LYS A 75 -21.93 4.80 9.71
N HIS A 76 -21.38 4.10 8.73
CA HIS A 76 -22.04 3.65 7.51
C HIS A 76 -22.21 2.13 7.44
N LEU A 77 -21.66 1.38 8.41
CA LEU A 77 -21.90 -0.05 8.55
C LEU A 77 -23.21 -0.24 9.33
N LYS A 78 -24.24 -0.77 8.66
CA LYS A 78 -25.54 -1.09 9.24
C LYS A 78 -25.56 -2.49 9.85
#